data_AF-A0A7C0Y7F0-F1
#
_entry.id   AF-A0A7C0Y7F0-F1
#
_cell.length_a   1.000
_cell.length_b   1.000
_cell.length_c   1.000
_cell.angle_alpha   90.00
_cell.angle_beta   90.00
_cell.angle_gamma   90.00
#
_symmetry.space_group_name_H-M   'P 1'
#
loop_
_entity.id
_entity.type
_entity.pdbx_description
1 polymer ?
#
loop_
_entity_poly.entity_id
_entity_poly.type
_entity_poly.pdbx_seq_one_letter_code
_entity_poly.pdbx_strand_id
1 'polypeptide(L)'
;DLGRYHSLILKNPTPIDNAHVLLVESTYGNRLHKSLEASEEELVEIIKQAHREKGKVLIPSFAVGRTQEVLYILNKAYNEGRIPHISVYLDSPLAIAATEIFQHHPECFDKETLDLMKTDPYPFSFPGLKMVRSAEESRVLNSIEEGVIIAGSGMCTGGRIKHHLKHNLWKSNTHIIFVGFQTKGTLGRRLVDGAPKVKIYGEEIEVRAQIHTLGGFSAHADQEELLYWLNQFENPPLITFVVHGEEENSLIFSQKIQNTLGWKTHLPALGESVDLSPQAIGPFHPPKLEVPIPKDLGEEFQELEGILGHLQDKVEKWRQHPYQPTLRERMARLIRLLKRVEKELEEK
;
A
#
# COMPACT_ATOMS: atom_id res chain seq x y z
N ASP A 1 6.02 0.63 -7.97
CA ASP A 1 5.01 0.91 -6.94
C ASP A 1 4.75 -0.34 -6.12
N LEU A 2 4.59 -0.16 -4.82
CA LEU A 2 4.37 -1.24 -3.85
C LEU A 2 2.89 -1.30 -3.49
N GLY A 3 2.31 -2.47 -3.69
CA GLY A 3 0.96 -2.78 -3.23
C GLY A 3 0.86 -2.78 -1.71
N ARG A 4 -0.37 -2.68 -1.20
CA ARG A 4 -0.65 -2.89 0.22
C ARG A 4 -0.38 -4.34 0.62
N TYR A 5 -0.02 -4.56 1.87
CA TYR A 5 -0.05 -5.90 2.45
C TYR A 5 -1.49 -6.26 2.81
N HIS A 6 -1.84 -7.53 2.68
CA HIS A 6 -3.21 -8.01 2.86
C HIS A 6 -4.22 -7.25 2.00
N SER A 7 -3.78 -6.81 0.81
CA SER A 7 -4.69 -6.24 -0.19
C SER A 7 -5.70 -7.29 -0.63
N LEU A 8 -6.91 -6.85 -0.94
CA LEU A 8 -7.90 -7.73 -1.54
C LEU A 8 -7.39 -8.29 -2.87
N ILE A 9 -7.67 -9.57 -3.12
CA ILE A 9 -7.45 -10.27 -4.39
C ILE A 9 -5.98 -10.57 -4.65
N LEU A 10 -5.06 -9.63 -4.50
CA LEU A 10 -3.67 -9.79 -4.93
C LEU A 10 -2.75 -10.25 -3.80
N LYS A 11 -1.69 -10.98 -4.18
CA LYS A 11 -0.64 -11.42 -3.26
C LYS A 11 0.12 -10.23 -2.67
N ASN A 12 0.65 -10.43 -1.46
CA ASN A 12 1.54 -9.47 -0.81
C ASN A 12 2.76 -9.13 -1.69
N PRO A 13 3.30 -7.89 -1.55
CA PRO A 13 4.55 -7.53 -2.18
C PRO A 13 5.66 -8.54 -1.86
N THR A 14 6.39 -8.97 -2.90
CA THR A 14 7.53 -9.86 -2.72
C THR A 14 8.63 -9.13 -1.93
N PRO A 15 9.18 -9.74 -0.86
CA PRO A 15 10.31 -9.17 -0.14
C PRO A 15 11.56 -9.19 -1.02
N ILE A 16 12.43 -8.20 -0.85
CA ILE A 16 13.75 -8.12 -1.47
C ILE A 16 14.78 -8.00 -0.35
N ASP A 17 15.84 -8.80 -0.43
CA ASP A 17 16.85 -8.92 0.63
C ASP A 17 18.04 -7.97 0.45
N ASN A 18 18.40 -7.62 -0.79
CA ASN A 18 19.61 -6.84 -1.07
C ASN A 18 19.47 -5.95 -2.31
N ALA A 19 20.03 -4.74 -2.24
CA ALA A 19 20.26 -3.87 -3.39
C ALA A 19 21.40 -2.87 -3.10
N HIS A 20 22.19 -2.52 -4.13
CA HIS A 20 23.18 -1.44 -4.01
C HIS A 20 22.52 -0.06 -4.09
N VAL A 21 21.49 0.07 -4.92
CA VAL A 21 20.74 1.31 -5.17
C VAL A 21 19.26 0.96 -5.17
N LEU A 22 18.47 1.71 -4.42
CA LEU A 22 17.03 1.51 -4.32
C LEU A 22 16.28 2.74 -4.84
N LEU A 23 15.27 2.54 -5.68
CA LEU A 23 14.26 3.56 -6.00
C LEU A 23 12.95 3.10 -5.38
N VAL A 24 12.39 3.87 -4.45
CA VAL A 24 11.15 3.53 -3.73
C VAL A 24 10.11 4.63 -3.93
N GLU A 25 8.86 4.23 -4.11
CA GLU A 25 7.75 5.18 -4.21
C GLU A 25 7.44 5.85 -2.86
N SER A 26 6.66 6.94 -2.88
CA SER A 26 6.28 7.70 -1.69
C SER A 26 4.86 8.25 -1.77
N THR A 27 3.98 7.60 -2.53
CA THR A 27 2.60 8.07 -2.79
C THR A 27 1.87 8.39 -1.48
N TYR A 28 1.99 7.52 -0.47
CA TYR A 28 1.41 7.67 0.87
C TYR A 28 2.48 7.75 1.96
N GLY A 29 3.69 8.17 1.62
CA GLY A 29 4.82 8.20 2.54
C GLY A 29 4.68 9.15 3.74
N ASN A 30 3.59 9.90 3.85
CA ASN A 30 3.28 10.82 4.94
C ASN A 30 2.17 10.40 5.90
N ARG A 31 1.45 9.31 5.64
CA ARG A 31 0.27 8.93 6.43
C ARG A 31 0.04 7.43 6.45
N LEU A 32 -0.81 6.99 7.37
CA LEU A 32 -1.32 5.62 7.47
C LEU A 32 -2.70 5.53 6.83
N HIS A 33 -3.03 4.37 6.26
CA HIS A 33 -4.37 4.09 5.79
C HIS A 33 -5.30 3.75 6.96
N LYS A 34 -6.61 3.93 6.75
CA LYS A 34 -7.60 3.23 7.57
C LYS A 34 -7.51 1.73 7.30
N SER A 35 -7.93 0.92 8.27
CA SER A 35 -8.07 -0.53 8.04
C SER A 35 -9.06 -0.80 6.91
N LEU A 36 -8.86 -1.93 6.24
CA LEU A 36 -9.73 -2.36 5.16
C LEU A 36 -11.15 -2.61 5.67
N GLU A 37 -11.28 -3.28 6.82
CA GLU A 37 -12.55 -3.61 7.46
C GLU A 37 -13.36 -2.36 7.80
N ALA A 38 -12.69 -1.33 8.35
CA ALA A 38 -13.33 -0.06 8.64
C ALA A 38 -13.83 0.63 7.35
N SER A 39 -13.08 0.50 6.26
CA SER A 39 -13.46 1.07 4.96
C SER A 39 -14.57 0.27 4.27
N GLU A 40 -14.61 -1.06 4.46
CA GLU A 40 -15.73 -1.91 4.04
C GLU A 40 -17.02 -1.52 4.76
N GLU A 41 -16.97 -1.32 6.08
CA GLU A 41 -18.15 -0.91 6.85
C GLU A 41 -18.63 0.49 6.44
N GLU A 42 -17.71 1.43 6.21
CA GLU A 42 -18.03 2.77 5.74
C GLU A 42 -18.70 2.72 4.34
N LEU A 43 -18.19 1.89 3.42
CA LEU A 43 -18.82 1.67 2.11
C LEU A 43 -20.25 1.15 2.23
N VAL A 44 -20.46 0.12 3.07
CA VAL A 44 -21.77 -0.49 3.30
C VAL A 44 -22.75 0.53 3.88
N GLU A 45 -22.33 1.32 4.87
CA GLU A 45 -23.21 2.30 5.49
C GLU A 45 -23.57 3.44 4.54
N ILE A 46 -22.63 3.92 3.71
CA ILE A 46 -22.94 4.93 2.68
C ILE A 46 -23.97 4.39 1.68
N ILE A 47 -23.85 3.13 1.25
CA ILE A 47 -24.82 2.51 0.33
C ILE A 47 -26.20 2.38 0.99
N LYS A 48 -26.27 1.95 2.25
CA LYS A 48 -27.53 1.91 3.01
C LYS A 48 -28.15 3.29 3.17
N GLN A 49 -27.34 4.30 3.46
CA GLN A 49 -27.79 5.68 3.57
C GLN A 49 -28.37 6.18 2.25
N ALA A 50 -27.64 6.02 1.15
CA ALA A 50 -28.12 6.40 -0.18
C ALA A 50 -29.43 5.70 -0.54
N HIS A 51 -29.57 4.41 -0.20
CA HIS A 51 -30.82 3.67 -0.38
C HIS A 51 -31.99 4.28 0.42
N ARG A 52 -31.77 4.61 1.70
CA ARG A 52 -32.80 5.28 2.55
C ARG A 52 -33.21 6.65 1.99
N GLU A 53 -32.26 7.37 1.40
CA GLU A 53 -32.46 8.69 0.79
C GLU A 53 -32.99 8.62 -0.65
N LYS A 54 -33.24 7.42 -1.19
CA LYS A 54 -33.61 7.18 -2.59
C LYS A 54 -32.65 7.87 -3.56
N GLY A 55 -31.37 7.73 -3.26
CA GLY A 55 -30.25 8.44 -3.86
C GLY A 55 -29.32 7.55 -4.67
N LYS A 56 -28.39 8.18 -5.38
CA LYS A 56 -27.33 7.47 -6.12
C LYS A 56 -26.05 7.40 -5.32
N VAL A 57 -25.31 6.33 -5.53
CA VAL A 57 -23.90 6.24 -5.18
C VAL A 57 -23.09 6.25 -6.47
N LEU A 58 -22.17 7.21 -6.61
CA LEU A 58 -21.21 7.27 -7.72
C LEU A 58 -19.84 6.91 -7.18
N ILE A 59 -19.19 5.92 -7.79
CA ILE A 59 -17.85 5.46 -7.43
C ILE A 59 -16.93 5.69 -8.63
N PRO A 60 -16.22 6.83 -8.69
CA PRO A 60 -15.12 7.02 -9.63
C PRO A 60 -14.04 5.96 -9.38
N SER A 61 -13.76 5.11 -10.37
CA SER A 61 -12.76 4.06 -10.22
C SER A 61 -11.92 3.84 -11.49
N PHE A 62 -10.67 3.40 -11.30
CA PHE A 62 -9.83 2.95 -12.40
C PHE A 62 -10.29 1.58 -12.89
N ALA A 63 -10.15 1.35 -14.20
CA ALA A 63 -10.67 0.16 -14.84
C ALA A 63 -9.99 -1.14 -14.36
N VAL A 64 -8.72 -1.06 -13.96
CA VAL A 64 -7.91 -2.19 -13.51
C VAL A 64 -7.55 -1.98 -12.03
N GLY A 65 -7.64 -3.04 -11.23
CA GLY A 65 -7.38 -3.02 -9.79
C GLY A 65 -8.59 -2.57 -8.98
N ARG A 66 -8.78 -1.25 -8.82
CA ARG A 66 -9.76 -0.70 -7.86
C ARG A 66 -11.20 -1.08 -8.16
N THR A 67 -11.58 -1.18 -9.43
CA THR A 67 -12.92 -1.63 -9.79
C THR A 67 -13.17 -3.05 -9.28
N GLN A 68 -12.20 -3.95 -9.48
CA GLN A 68 -12.34 -5.37 -9.12
C GLN A 68 -12.43 -5.55 -7.61
N GLU A 69 -11.67 -4.79 -6.82
CA GLU A 69 -11.78 -4.80 -5.36
C GLU A 69 -13.15 -4.29 -4.89
N VAL A 70 -13.64 -3.19 -5.45
CA VAL A 70 -14.99 -2.69 -5.11
C VAL A 70 -16.05 -3.74 -5.47
N LEU A 71 -15.95 -4.39 -6.63
CA LEU A 71 -16.88 -5.47 -7.01
C LEU A 71 -16.80 -6.65 -6.05
N TYR A 72 -15.59 -7.02 -5.61
CA TYR A 72 -15.36 -8.10 -4.65
C TYR A 72 -16.06 -7.83 -3.32
N ILE A 73 -15.90 -6.62 -2.77
CA ILE A 73 -16.54 -6.22 -1.51
C ILE A 73 -18.04 -6.14 -1.66
N LEU A 74 -18.54 -5.60 -2.77
CA LEU A 74 -19.98 -5.52 -3.03
C LEU A 74 -20.59 -6.92 -3.17
N ASN A 75 -19.90 -7.85 -3.83
CA ASN A 75 -20.32 -9.25 -3.93
C ASN A 75 -20.42 -9.89 -2.53
N LYS A 76 -19.36 -9.77 -1.72
CA LYS A 76 -19.33 -10.25 -0.34
C LYS A 76 -20.47 -9.65 0.50
N ALA A 77 -20.61 -8.33 0.49
CA ALA A 77 -21.64 -7.63 1.24
C ALA A 77 -23.06 -7.97 0.76
N TYR A 78 -23.25 -8.24 -0.54
CA TYR A 78 -24.53 -8.68 -1.09
C TYR A 78 -24.87 -10.09 -0.61
N ASN A 79 -23.93 -11.03 -0.70
CA ASN A 79 -24.12 -12.42 -0.28
C ASN A 79 -24.34 -12.55 1.24
N GLU A 80 -23.72 -11.67 2.04
CA GLU A 80 -23.94 -11.56 3.48
C GLU A 80 -25.25 -10.85 3.87
N GLY A 81 -26.00 -10.30 2.89
CA GLY A 81 -27.22 -9.53 3.15
C GLY A 81 -26.96 -8.18 3.85
N ARG A 82 -25.72 -7.67 3.81
CA ARG A 82 -25.31 -6.42 4.46
C ARG A 82 -25.69 -5.19 3.66
N ILE A 83 -25.85 -5.29 2.35
CA ILE A 83 -26.40 -4.21 1.51
C ILE A 83 -27.80 -4.58 1.00
N PRO A 84 -28.69 -3.59 0.79
CA PRO A 84 -30.01 -3.84 0.21
C PRO A 84 -29.89 -4.43 -1.21
N HIS A 85 -30.95 -5.06 -1.71
CA HIS A 85 -31.05 -5.51 -3.10
C HIS A 85 -31.16 -4.32 -4.06
N ILE A 86 -30.05 -3.62 -4.26
CA ILE A 86 -29.91 -2.44 -5.12
C ILE A 86 -29.26 -2.82 -6.45
N SER A 87 -29.61 -2.09 -7.52
CA SER A 87 -28.92 -2.23 -8.80
C SER A 87 -27.54 -1.58 -8.74
N VAL A 88 -26.51 -2.35 -9.10
CA VAL A 88 -25.13 -1.88 -9.25
C VAL A 88 -24.77 -1.92 -10.72
N TYR A 89 -24.21 -0.84 -11.24
CA TYR A 89 -23.86 -0.68 -12.65
C TYR A 89 -22.36 -0.49 -12.79
N LEU A 90 -21.71 -1.39 -13.55
CA LEU A 90 -20.34 -1.18 -14.00
C LEU A 90 -20.35 -0.49 -15.36
N ASP A 91 -20.19 0.83 -15.36
CA ASP A 91 -20.24 1.69 -16.54
C ASP A 91 -18.83 2.03 -17.07
N SER A 92 -18.12 0.98 -17.50
CA SER A 92 -16.79 1.09 -18.08
C SER A 92 -16.47 -0.16 -18.93
N PRO A 93 -16.50 -0.07 -20.28
CA PRO A 93 -16.16 -1.20 -21.14
C PRO A 93 -14.77 -1.76 -20.87
N LEU A 94 -13.82 -0.86 -20.57
CA LEU A 94 -12.46 -1.25 -20.20
C LEU A 94 -12.43 -1.98 -18.86
N ALA A 95 -13.21 -1.55 -17.88
CA ALA A 95 -13.23 -2.23 -16.58
C ALA A 95 -13.92 -3.60 -16.67
N ILE A 96 -14.96 -3.71 -17.50
CA ILE A 96 -15.61 -5.00 -17.79
C ILE A 96 -14.59 -5.97 -18.40
N ALA A 97 -13.86 -5.55 -19.44
CA ALA A 97 -12.82 -6.37 -20.07
C ALA A 97 -11.68 -6.72 -19.09
N ALA A 98 -11.28 -5.78 -18.22
CA ALA A 98 -10.29 -6.04 -17.18
C ALA A 98 -10.78 -7.07 -16.15
N THR A 99 -12.05 -6.99 -15.73
CA THR A 99 -12.65 -7.98 -14.83
C THR A 99 -12.69 -9.37 -15.48
N GLU A 100 -13.02 -9.45 -16.78
CA GLU A 100 -12.94 -10.70 -17.54
C GLU A 100 -11.51 -11.28 -17.51
N ILE A 101 -10.46 -10.45 -17.69
CA ILE A 101 -9.06 -10.90 -17.58
C ILE A 101 -8.75 -11.42 -16.16
N PHE A 102 -9.15 -10.70 -15.10
CA PHE A 102 -8.96 -11.16 -13.72
C PHE A 102 -9.52 -12.57 -13.51
N GLN A 103 -10.73 -12.84 -14.01
CA GLN A 103 -11.37 -14.15 -13.89
C GLN A 103 -10.60 -15.29 -14.58
N HIS A 104 -9.81 -14.99 -15.61
CA HIS A 104 -8.99 -15.97 -16.32
C HIS A 104 -7.61 -16.19 -15.69
N HIS A 105 -7.21 -15.40 -14.68
CA HIS A 105 -5.88 -15.45 -14.06
C HIS A 105 -5.91 -15.65 -12.53
N PRO A 106 -6.56 -16.71 -12.02
CA PRO A 106 -6.61 -16.98 -10.58
C PRO A 106 -5.23 -17.27 -9.96
N GLU A 107 -4.23 -17.64 -10.74
CA GLU A 107 -2.85 -17.83 -10.26
C GLU A 107 -2.22 -16.56 -9.67
N CYS A 108 -2.76 -15.39 -10.00
CA CYS A 108 -2.36 -14.10 -9.44
C CYS A 108 -3.03 -13.81 -8.09
N PHE A 109 -4.05 -14.57 -7.70
CA PHE A 109 -4.83 -14.29 -6.51
C PHE A 109 -4.13 -14.71 -5.23
N ASP A 110 -4.47 -14.02 -4.14
CA ASP A 110 -4.12 -14.42 -2.79
C ASP A 110 -4.84 -15.73 -2.39
N LYS A 111 -4.40 -16.28 -1.27
CA LYS A 111 -4.95 -17.54 -0.76
C LYS A 111 -6.42 -17.40 -0.35
N GLU A 112 -6.80 -16.27 0.25
CA GLU A 112 -8.14 -16.04 0.76
C GLU A 112 -9.18 -16.00 -0.36
N THR A 113 -8.86 -15.31 -1.46
CA THR A 113 -9.68 -15.24 -2.67
C THR A 113 -9.77 -16.60 -3.34
N LEU A 114 -8.66 -17.33 -3.45
CA LEU A 114 -8.67 -18.70 -3.98
C LEU A 114 -9.52 -19.66 -3.14
N ASP A 115 -9.52 -19.50 -1.81
CA ASP A 115 -10.35 -20.28 -0.90
C ASP A 115 -11.83 -19.89 -1.04
N LEU A 116 -12.16 -18.61 -1.17
CA LEU A 116 -13.51 -18.13 -1.44
C LEU A 116 -14.04 -18.68 -2.78
N MET A 117 -13.20 -18.75 -3.81
CA MET A 117 -13.61 -19.25 -5.13
C MET A 117 -14.06 -20.72 -5.13
N LYS A 118 -13.78 -21.47 -4.07
CA LYS A 118 -14.29 -22.84 -3.90
C LYS A 118 -15.78 -22.87 -3.57
N THR A 119 -16.30 -21.83 -2.93
CA THR A 119 -17.71 -21.72 -2.52
C THR A 119 -18.47 -20.70 -3.38
N ASP A 120 -17.81 -19.66 -3.86
CA ASP A 120 -18.34 -18.67 -4.80
C ASP A 120 -17.43 -18.57 -6.04
N PRO A 121 -17.74 -19.28 -7.13
CA PRO A 121 -16.91 -19.28 -8.33
C PRO A 121 -16.88 -17.93 -9.07
N TYR A 122 -17.69 -16.94 -8.68
CA TYR A 122 -17.79 -15.64 -9.35
C TYR A 122 -17.58 -14.47 -8.39
N PRO A 123 -16.38 -14.32 -7.80
CA PRO A 123 -16.12 -13.37 -6.71
C PRO A 123 -16.31 -11.88 -7.08
N PHE A 124 -16.45 -11.55 -8.36
CA PHE A 124 -16.67 -10.19 -8.87
C PHE A 124 -18.09 -9.96 -9.42
N SER A 125 -19.02 -10.91 -9.24
CA SER A 125 -20.36 -10.86 -9.82
C SER A 125 -21.42 -11.32 -8.84
N PHE A 126 -22.49 -10.54 -8.73
CA PHE A 126 -23.66 -10.83 -7.89
C PHE A 126 -24.94 -10.49 -8.67
N PRO A 127 -26.11 -11.04 -8.28
CA PRO A 127 -27.37 -10.84 -9.02
C PRO A 127 -27.77 -9.38 -9.28
N GLY A 128 -27.35 -8.44 -8.42
CA GLY A 128 -27.62 -7.01 -8.57
C GLY A 128 -26.72 -6.27 -9.56
N LEU A 129 -25.65 -6.91 -10.08
CA LEU A 129 -24.64 -6.29 -10.94
C LEU A 129 -25.06 -6.29 -12.41
N LYS A 130 -24.95 -5.13 -13.06
CA LYS A 130 -25.24 -4.93 -14.49
C LYS A 130 -24.02 -4.32 -15.19
N MET A 131 -23.55 -5.00 -16.23
CA MET A 131 -22.43 -4.55 -17.05
C MET A 131 -22.93 -3.62 -18.16
N VAL A 132 -22.43 -2.39 -18.24
CA VAL A 132 -22.90 -1.37 -19.18
C VAL A 132 -21.83 -1.12 -20.24
N ARG A 133 -22.10 -1.55 -21.47
CA ARG A 133 -21.09 -1.55 -22.55
C ARG A 133 -21.30 -0.37 -23.50
N SER A 134 -22.53 0.00 -23.82
CA SER A 134 -22.82 1.05 -24.81
C SER A 134 -22.88 2.46 -24.19
N ALA A 135 -22.70 3.48 -25.03
CA ALA A 135 -22.84 4.87 -24.60
C ALA A 135 -24.32 5.24 -24.36
N GLU A 136 -25.22 4.58 -25.09
CA GLU A 136 -26.67 4.71 -25.01
C GLU A 136 -27.17 4.23 -23.64
N GLU A 137 -26.75 3.03 -23.21
CA GLU A 137 -27.05 2.50 -21.87
C GLU A 137 -26.50 3.42 -20.79
N SER A 138 -25.23 3.85 -20.90
CA SER A 138 -24.61 4.79 -19.96
C SER A 138 -25.39 6.11 -19.84
N ARG A 139 -25.93 6.62 -20.96
CA ARG A 139 -26.77 7.82 -20.96
C ARG A 139 -28.04 7.64 -20.14
N VAL A 140 -28.72 6.49 -20.27
CA VAL A 140 -29.94 6.17 -19.50
C VAL A 140 -29.67 6.19 -17.98
N LEU A 141 -28.49 5.77 -17.54
CA LEU A 141 -28.11 5.79 -16.12
C LEU A 141 -28.01 7.21 -15.52
N ASN A 142 -27.91 8.26 -16.33
CA ASN A 142 -27.99 9.62 -15.80
C ASN A 142 -29.40 9.93 -15.25
N SER A 143 -30.43 9.27 -15.78
CA SER A 143 -31.84 9.51 -15.48
C SER A 143 -32.45 8.58 -14.43
N ILE A 144 -31.79 7.47 -14.05
CA ILE A 144 -32.27 6.66 -12.92
C ILE A 144 -32.25 7.50 -11.63
N GLU A 145 -33.02 7.14 -10.61
CA GLU A 145 -33.05 7.90 -9.35
C GLU A 145 -32.13 7.30 -8.29
N GLU A 146 -32.08 5.97 -8.25
CA GLU A 146 -31.40 5.20 -7.22
C GLU A 146 -30.52 4.11 -7.86
N GLY A 147 -29.39 3.82 -7.22
CA GLY A 147 -28.46 2.79 -7.67
C GLY A 147 -27.00 3.15 -7.40
N VAL A 148 -26.13 2.16 -7.51
CA VAL A 148 -24.68 2.34 -7.44
C VAL A 148 -24.11 2.34 -8.86
N ILE A 149 -23.31 3.34 -9.23
CA ILE A 149 -22.66 3.43 -10.53
C ILE A 149 -21.14 3.50 -10.31
N ILE A 150 -20.43 2.48 -10.79
CA ILE A 150 -18.97 2.44 -10.83
C ILE A 150 -18.55 2.84 -12.25
N ALA A 151 -17.80 3.93 -12.38
CA ALA A 151 -17.39 4.42 -13.71
C ALA A 151 -16.00 5.05 -13.70
N GLY A 152 -15.30 4.90 -14.82
CA GLY A 152 -14.01 5.55 -15.05
C GLY A 152 -14.15 6.98 -15.55
N SER A 153 -13.15 7.85 -15.36
CA SER A 153 -11.84 7.59 -14.74
C SER A 153 -11.80 7.81 -13.21
N GLY A 154 -10.94 7.08 -12.49
CA GLY A 154 -10.85 7.15 -11.02
C GLY A 154 -10.52 8.52 -10.42
N MET A 155 -9.88 9.41 -11.19
CA MET A 155 -9.59 10.79 -10.78
C MET A 155 -10.52 11.84 -11.40
N CYS A 156 -11.59 11.41 -12.06
CA CYS A 156 -12.57 12.27 -12.73
C CYS A 156 -11.98 13.21 -13.79
N THR A 157 -10.83 12.87 -14.38
CA THR A 157 -10.17 13.66 -15.44
C THR A 157 -10.87 13.50 -16.79
N GLY A 158 -11.39 12.31 -17.05
CA GLY A 158 -12.15 11.94 -18.24
C GLY A 158 -13.12 10.80 -17.98
N GLY A 159 -13.64 10.23 -19.07
CA GLY A 159 -14.50 9.03 -19.04
C GLY A 159 -15.96 9.30 -18.68
N ARG A 160 -16.74 8.22 -18.57
CA ARG A 160 -18.18 8.25 -18.35
C ARG A 160 -18.56 8.85 -16.99
N ILE A 161 -17.69 8.75 -15.98
CA ILE A 161 -17.91 9.35 -14.66
C ILE A 161 -18.18 10.85 -14.73
N LYS A 162 -17.56 11.60 -15.65
CA LYS A 162 -17.81 13.04 -15.79
C LYS A 162 -19.24 13.35 -16.21
N HIS A 163 -19.87 12.47 -16.99
CA HIS A 163 -21.28 12.60 -17.32
C HIS A 163 -22.14 12.34 -16.09
N HIS A 164 -21.86 11.29 -15.31
CA HIS A 164 -22.59 11.04 -14.06
C HIS A 164 -22.45 12.18 -13.06
N LEU A 165 -21.24 12.72 -12.90
CA LEU A 165 -20.99 13.88 -12.04
C LEU A 165 -21.77 15.11 -12.53
N LYS A 166 -21.76 15.41 -13.83
CA LYS A 166 -22.51 16.53 -14.41
C LYS A 166 -24.00 16.48 -14.05
N HIS A 167 -24.61 15.29 -14.11
CA HIS A 167 -26.05 15.14 -13.90
C HIS A 167 -26.48 14.96 -12.43
N ASN A 168 -25.54 14.76 -11.49
CA ASN A 168 -25.88 14.41 -10.12
C ASN A 168 -25.15 15.23 -9.03
N LEU A 169 -24.07 15.95 -9.32
CA LEU A 169 -23.32 16.73 -8.31
C LEU A 169 -24.16 17.76 -7.53
N TRP A 170 -25.18 18.32 -8.18
CA TRP A 170 -26.07 19.33 -7.60
C TRP A 170 -27.21 18.73 -6.75
N LYS A 171 -27.32 17.41 -6.66
CA LYS A 171 -28.36 16.71 -5.88
C LYS A 171 -27.81 16.31 -4.51
N SER A 172 -28.51 16.68 -3.44
CA SER A 172 -28.07 16.44 -2.05
C SER A 172 -28.17 14.98 -1.59
N ASN A 173 -29.01 14.18 -2.24
CA ASN A 173 -29.15 12.74 -1.99
C ASN A 173 -28.17 11.91 -2.84
N THR A 174 -27.22 12.53 -3.55
CA THR A 174 -26.18 11.79 -4.27
C THR A 174 -24.95 11.67 -3.39
N HIS A 175 -24.39 10.47 -3.30
CA HIS A 175 -23.15 10.16 -2.62
C HIS A 175 -22.05 9.90 -3.65
N ILE A 176 -20.89 10.54 -3.50
CA ILE A 176 -19.72 10.28 -4.34
C ILE A 176 -18.65 9.67 -3.45
N ILE A 177 -18.20 8.47 -3.78
CA ILE A 177 -17.23 7.71 -2.99
C ILE A 177 -15.92 7.62 -3.76
N PHE A 178 -14.89 8.30 -3.27
CA PHE A 178 -13.54 8.16 -3.78
C PHE A 178 -12.82 7.01 -3.07
N VAL A 179 -12.44 5.98 -3.83
CA VAL A 179 -11.77 4.76 -3.34
C VAL A 179 -10.26 4.75 -3.65
N GLY A 180 -9.68 5.89 -4.02
CA GLY A 180 -8.27 5.98 -4.40
C GLY A 180 -7.75 7.41 -4.38
N PHE A 181 -6.43 7.55 -4.52
CA PHE A 181 -5.74 8.83 -4.46
C PHE A 181 -6.24 9.81 -5.53
N GLN A 182 -6.34 11.09 -5.15
CA GLN A 182 -6.75 12.16 -6.05
C GLN A 182 -5.60 13.17 -6.20
N THR A 183 -4.93 13.13 -7.35
CA THR A 183 -3.79 14.01 -7.65
C THR A 183 -4.22 15.48 -7.73
N LYS A 184 -3.37 16.39 -7.23
CA LYS A 184 -3.55 17.84 -7.38
C LYS A 184 -3.80 18.23 -8.84
N GLY A 185 -4.73 19.16 -9.04
CA GLY A 185 -5.17 19.61 -10.37
C GLY A 185 -6.26 18.76 -11.02
N THR A 186 -6.60 17.59 -10.48
CA THR A 186 -7.73 16.79 -10.98
C THR A 186 -9.09 17.29 -10.48
N LEU A 187 -10.16 16.97 -11.21
CA LEU A 187 -11.53 17.27 -10.75
C LEU A 187 -11.86 16.52 -9.47
N GLY A 188 -11.46 15.25 -9.35
CA GLY A 188 -11.71 14.46 -8.15
C GLY A 188 -11.04 15.06 -6.92
N ARG A 189 -9.80 15.59 -7.06
CA ARG A 189 -9.13 16.29 -5.96
C ARG A 189 -9.88 17.55 -5.52
N ARG A 190 -10.37 18.35 -6.46
CA ARG A 190 -11.20 19.54 -6.12
C ARG A 190 -12.46 19.17 -5.34
N LEU A 191 -13.09 18.04 -5.66
CA LEU A 191 -14.28 17.56 -4.96
C LEU A 191 -13.93 17.09 -3.54
N VAL A 192 -12.85 16.32 -3.39
CA VAL A 192 -12.34 15.88 -2.08
C VAL A 192 -11.94 17.06 -1.20
N ASP A 193 -11.33 18.09 -1.78
CA ASP A 193 -10.94 19.33 -1.07
C ASP A 193 -12.15 20.23 -0.70
N GLY A 194 -13.39 19.81 -1.03
CA GLY A 194 -14.62 20.48 -0.62
C GLY A 194 -14.99 21.71 -1.46
N ALA A 195 -14.59 21.75 -2.74
CA ALA A 195 -14.96 22.87 -3.61
C ALA A 195 -16.49 22.99 -3.74
N PRO A 196 -17.10 24.15 -3.41
CA PRO A 196 -18.56 24.33 -3.46
C PRO A 196 -19.09 24.36 -4.90
N LYS A 197 -18.21 24.63 -5.86
CA LYS A 197 -18.51 24.65 -7.30
C LYS A 197 -17.36 24.09 -8.11
N VAL A 198 -17.70 23.37 -9.18
CA VAL A 198 -16.72 22.82 -10.14
C VAL A 198 -17.17 23.07 -11.57
N LYS A 199 -16.21 23.05 -12.51
CA LYS A 199 -16.48 23.24 -13.94
C LYS A 199 -16.38 21.90 -14.67
N ILE A 200 -17.46 21.47 -15.31
CA ILE A 200 -17.52 20.24 -16.10
C ILE A 200 -18.08 20.57 -17.49
N TYR A 201 -17.34 20.24 -18.54
CA TYR A 201 -17.72 20.53 -19.94
C TYR A 201 -18.10 22.00 -20.22
N GLY A 202 -17.43 22.93 -19.56
CA GLY A 202 -17.70 24.37 -19.74
C GLY A 202 -18.75 24.94 -18.79
N GLU A 203 -19.54 24.10 -18.13
CA GLU A 203 -20.62 24.50 -17.22
C GLU A 203 -20.13 24.53 -15.77
N GLU A 204 -20.57 25.53 -15.01
CA GLU A 204 -20.36 25.61 -13.57
C GLU A 204 -21.48 24.86 -12.84
N ILE A 205 -21.10 23.94 -11.96
CA ILE A 205 -22.02 23.04 -11.26
C ILE A 205 -21.81 23.20 -9.76
N GLU A 206 -22.91 23.40 -9.02
CA GLU A 206 -22.89 23.40 -7.56
C GLU A 206 -22.67 21.99 -7.02
N VAL A 207 -21.82 21.88 -6.01
CA VAL A 207 -21.54 20.63 -5.31
C VAL A 207 -22.44 20.58 -4.08
N ARG A 208 -23.56 19.86 -4.19
CA ARG A 208 -24.47 19.57 -3.07
C ARG A 208 -24.46 18.10 -2.69
N ALA A 209 -23.94 17.25 -3.56
CA ALA A 209 -23.71 15.83 -3.31
C ALA A 209 -22.76 15.64 -2.11
N GLN A 210 -22.97 14.54 -1.38
CA GLN A 210 -22.17 14.15 -0.24
C GLN A 210 -20.87 13.49 -0.74
N ILE A 211 -19.72 14.05 -0.38
CA ILE A 211 -18.40 13.57 -0.83
C ILE A 211 -17.77 12.72 0.27
N HIS A 212 -17.41 11.48 -0.07
CA HIS A 212 -16.82 10.49 0.81
C HIS A 212 -15.46 10.04 0.28
N THR A 213 -14.50 9.79 1.17
CA THR A 213 -13.19 9.25 0.80
C THR A 213 -12.87 8.04 1.66
N LEU A 214 -12.75 6.87 1.02
CA LEU A 214 -12.50 5.60 1.69
C LEU A 214 -11.01 5.24 1.57
N GLY A 215 -10.27 5.52 2.65
CA GLY A 215 -8.79 5.41 2.66
C GLY A 215 -8.26 3.98 2.59
N GLY A 216 -9.03 2.97 3.01
CA GLY A 216 -8.57 1.58 3.02
C GLY A 216 -8.50 0.91 1.65
N PHE A 217 -9.06 1.50 0.60
CA PHE A 217 -9.03 0.94 -0.77
C PHE A 217 -7.84 1.42 -1.62
N SER A 218 -6.84 2.07 -1.03
CA SER A 218 -5.64 2.48 -1.75
C SER A 218 -4.91 1.29 -2.37
N ALA A 219 -4.43 1.47 -3.61
CA ALA A 219 -3.57 0.48 -4.28
C ALA A 219 -2.13 0.49 -3.77
N HIS A 220 -1.71 1.61 -3.18
CA HIS A 220 -0.33 1.83 -2.74
C HIS A 220 -0.22 1.60 -1.25
N ALA A 221 0.87 0.97 -0.83
CA ALA A 221 1.31 0.86 0.55
C ALA A 221 1.33 2.22 1.25
N ASP A 222 0.88 2.28 2.51
CA ASP A 222 1.10 3.44 3.37
C ASP A 222 2.53 3.53 3.92
N GLN A 223 2.80 4.55 4.74
CA GLN A 223 4.12 4.75 5.34
C GLN A 223 4.62 3.53 6.11
N GLU A 224 3.77 2.84 6.89
CA GLU A 224 4.20 1.70 7.69
C GLU A 224 4.44 0.47 6.83
N GLU A 225 3.57 0.21 5.85
CA GLU A 225 3.72 -0.88 4.88
C GLU A 225 4.99 -0.71 4.02
N LEU A 226 5.28 0.53 3.59
CA LEU A 226 6.51 0.85 2.86
C LEU A 226 7.75 0.63 3.74
N LEU A 227 7.75 1.10 4.99
CA LEU A 227 8.86 0.87 5.92
C LEU A 227 9.05 -0.61 6.23
N TYR A 228 7.95 -1.35 6.40
CA TYR A 228 7.99 -2.79 6.64
C TYR A 228 8.67 -3.52 5.48
N TRP A 229 8.35 -3.16 4.23
CA TRP A 229 8.99 -3.70 3.04
C TRP A 229 10.49 -3.36 2.99
N LEU A 230 10.86 -2.11 3.31
CA LEU A 230 12.26 -1.68 3.37
C LEU A 230 13.05 -2.42 4.47
N ASN A 231 12.41 -2.72 5.61
CA ASN A 231 13.04 -3.44 6.72
C ASN A 231 13.30 -4.93 6.42
N GLN A 232 12.90 -5.43 5.24
CA GLN A 232 13.24 -6.80 4.81
C GLN A 232 14.66 -6.91 4.20
N PHE A 233 15.34 -5.80 3.96
CA PHE A 233 16.70 -5.80 3.45
C PHE A 233 17.70 -6.23 4.53
N GLU A 234 18.58 -7.16 4.21
CA GLU A 234 19.66 -7.61 5.10
C GLU A 234 20.68 -6.49 5.35
N ASN A 235 20.96 -5.70 4.32
CA ASN A 235 21.91 -4.60 4.36
C ASN A 235 21.31 -3.32 3.76
N PRO A 236 21.61 -2.13 4.32
CA PRO A 236 21.17 -0.87 3.77
C PRO A 236 21.75 -0.65 2.37
N PRO A 237 20.94 -0.19 1.39
CA PRO A 237 21.46 0.27 0.11
C PRO A 237 22.48 1.40 0.28
N LEU A 238 23.40 1.55 -0.67
CA LEU A 238 24.35 2.68 -0.68
C LEU A 238 23.61 4.02 -0.78
N ILE A 239 22.49 4.03 -1.50
CA ILE A 239 21.60 5.18 -1.64
C ILE A 239 20.18 4.73 -1.98
N THR A 240 19.21 5.40 -1.35
CA THR A 240 17.78 5.19 -1.59
C THR A 240 17.14 6.44 -2.17
N PHE A 241 16.69 6.37 -3.40
CA PHE A 241 15.96 7.44 -4.07
C PHE A 241 14.47 7.36 -3.74
N VAL A 242 13.93 8.43 -3.16
CA VAL A 242 12.51 8.54 -2.84
C VAL A 242 11.79 9.27 -3.97
N VAL A 243 10.93 8.55 -4.69
CA VAL A 243 10.27 9.02 -5.92
C VAL A 243 8.76 8.81 -5.83
N HIS A 244 8.04 9.16 -6.90
CA HIS A 244 6.61 8.85 -7.08
C HIS A 244 5.73 9.27 -5.86
N GLY A 245 5.82 10.53 -5.46
CA GLY A 245 5.03 11.14 -4.40
C GLY A 245 4.95 12.66 -4.57
N GLU A 246 4.00 13.31 -3.90
CA GLU A 246 4.05 14.77 -3.78
C GLU A 246 5.30 15.17 -2.98
N GLU A 247 5.88 16.34 -3.26
CA GLU A 247 7.14 16.80 -2.64
C GLU A 247 7.15 16.69 -1.11
N GLU A 248 6.05 17.11 -0.47
CA GLU A 248 5.87 16.98 0.98
C GLU A 248 5.83 15.52 1.44
N ASN A 249 5.14 14.63 0.70
CA ASN A 249 5.06 13.21 1.02
C ASN A 249 6.44 12.55 0.91
N SER A 250 7.17 12.83 -0.17
CA SER A 250 8.52 12.32 -0.39
C SER A 250 9.50 12.81 0.68
N LEU A 251 9.39 14.08 1.11
CA LEU A 251 10.23 14.65 2.15
C LEU A 251 9.97 13.99 3.51
N ILE A 252 8.71 13.87 3.91
CA ILE A 252 8.31 13.21 5.17
C ILE A 252 8.78 11.75 5.18
N PHE A 253 8.58 11.04 4.06
CA PHE A 253 8.99 9.63 3.97
C PHE A 253 10.50 9.45 4.01
N SER A 254 11.24 10.32 3.31
CA SER A 254 12.70 10.33 3.33
C SER A 254 13.25 10.54 4.75
N GLN A 255 12.70 11.51 5.49
CA GLN A 255 13.06 11.73 6.89
C GLN A 255 12.73 10.51 7.75
N LYS A 256 11.59 9.86 7.51
CA LYS A 256 11.18 8.65 8.22
C LYS A 256 12.15 7.49 7.97
N ILE A 257 12.57 7.26 6.73
CA ILE A 257 13.58 6.26 6.37
C ILE A 257 14.90 6.56 7.10
N GLN A 258 15.39 7.80 7.06
CA GLN A 258 16.62 8.19 7.74
C GLN A 258 16.54 7.97 9.26
N ASN A 259 15.43 8.37 9.89
CA ASN A 259 15.26 8.27 11.34
C ASN A 259 15.03 6.84 11.84
N THR A 260 14.34 6.00 11.06
CA THR A 260 13.96 4.65 11.49
C THR A 260 14.97 3.59 11.05
N LEU A 261 15.51 3.69 9.84
CA LEU A 261 16.42 2.69 9.28
C LEU A 261 17.88 3.16 9.23
N GLY A 262 18.14 4.47 9.40
CA GLY A 262 19.48 5.04 9.28
C GLY A 262 20.01 5.08 7.85
N TRP A 263 19.16 4.87 6.84
CA TRP A 263 19.59 4.78 5.44
C TRP A 263 19.83 6.15 4.82
N LYS A 264 20.78 6.23 3.89
CA LYS A 264 20.99 7.43 3.06
C LYS A 264 19.87 7.53 2.03
N THR A 265 19.19 8.68 1.99
CA THR A 265 18.15 8.95 1.01
C THR A 265 18.46 10.16 0.14
N HIS A 266 17.89 10.18 -1.06
CA HIS A 266 17.94 11.31 -2.00
C HIS A 266 16.57 11.53 -2.63
N LEU A 267 16.14 12.79 -2.77
CA LEU A 267 14.92 13.15 -3.48
C LEU A 267 15.33 13.75 -4.82
N PRO A 268 15.31 12.96 -5.92
CA PRO A 268 15.77 13.46 -7.20
C PRO A 268 14.82 14.52 -7.74
N ALA A 269 15.39 15.64 -8.21
CA ALA A 269 14.63 16.64 -8.95
C ALA A 269 14.34 16.14 -10.39
N LEU A 270 13.28 16.69 -11.00
CA LEU A 270 12.95 16.35 -12.39
C LEU A 270 14.12 16.73 -13.33
N GLY A 271 14.65 15.74 -14.05
CA GLY A 271 15.77 15.92 -14.97
C GLY A 271 17.16 15.89 -14.30
N GLU A 272 17.22 15.67 -12.98
CA GLU A 272 18.48 15.44 -12.29
C GLU A 272 19.16 14.17 -12.81
N SER A 273 20.47 14.26 -13.05
CA SER A 273 21.32 13.11 -13.39
C SER A 273 22.23 12.82 -12.22
N VAL A 274 22.17 11.60 -11.69
CA VAL A 274 22.97 11.18 -10.54
C VAL A 274 24.01 10.15 -11.00
N ASP A 275 25.28 10.39 -10.67
CA ASP A 275 26.35 9.43 -10.91
C ASP A 275 26.31 8.32 -9.85
N LEU A 276 26.14 7.08 -10.30
CA LEU A 276 26.09 5.88 -9.45
C LEU A 276 27.48 5.21 -9.30
N SER A 277 28.54 5.86 -9.75
CA SER A 277 29.90 5.36 -9.55
C SER A 277 30.23 5.26 -8.05
N PRO A 278 31.01 4.26 -7.61
CA PRO A 278 31.43 4.14 -6.21
C PRO A 278 32.16 5.38 -5.68
N GLN A 279 32.83 6.14 -6.57
CA GLN A 279 33.49 7.40 -6.22
C GLN A 279 32.50 8.55 -5.96
N ALA A 280 31.38 8.58 -6.68
CA ALA A 280 30.37 9.64 -6.57
C ALA A 280 29.37 9.43 -5.42
N ILE A 281 28.96 8.18 -5.15
CA ILE A 281 28.05 7.89 -4.03
C ILE A 281 28.81 7.89 -2.69
N GLY A 282 30.12 7.66 -2.73
CA GLY A 282 31.01 7.48 -1.59
C GLY A 282 30.76 6.14 -0.88
N PRO A 283 31.71 5.63 -0.08
CA PRO A 283 31.43 4.49 0.79
C PRO A 283 30.42 4.93 1.85
N PHE A 284 29.16 4.50 1.69
CA PHE A 284 28.19 4.64 2.77
C PHE A 284 28.58 3.66 3.88
N HIS A 285 28.90 4.21 5.05
CA HIS A 285 29.03 3.43 6.27
C HIS A 285 27.73 3.68 7.02
N PRO A 286 26.82 2.70 7.10
CA PRO A 286 25.59 2.90 7.83
C PRO A 286 25.95 3.28 9.27
N PRO A 287 25.24 4.23 9.90
CA PRO A 287 25.28 4.30 11.35
C PRO A 287 24.88 2.92 11.88
N LYS A 288 25.69 2.35 12.78
CA LYS A 288 25.30 1.13 13.48
C LYS A 288 23.92 1.38 14.09
N LEU A 289 22.93 0.58 13.72
CA LEU A 289 21.62 0.58 14.37
C LEU A 289 21.85 0.31 15.86
N GLU A 290 21.63 1.31 16.70
CA GLU A 290 21.40 1.09 18.12
C GLU A 290 19.96 0.58 18.25
N VAL A 291 19.78 -0.74 18.16
CA VAL A 291 18.53 -1.37 18.58
C VAL A 291 18.37 -1.03 20.06
N PRO A 292 17.31 -0.31 20.48
CA PRO A 292 17.11 -0.02 21.89
C PRO A 292 16.92 -1.36 22.61
N ILE A 293 17.92 -1.73 23.40
CA ILE A 293 17.86 -2.94 24.24
C ILE A 293 16.69 -2.75 25.21
N PRO A 294 15.71 -3.67 25.26
CA PRO A 294 14.68 -3.66 26.28
C PRO A 294 15.31 -3.45 27.66
N LYS A 295 14.79 -2.53 28.48
CA LYS A 295 15.43 -2.13 29.75
C LYS A 295 15.68 -3.31 30.71
N ASP A 296 14.93 -4.39 30.54
CA ASP A 296 14.98 -5.64 31.27
C ASP A 296 16.04 -6.64 30.78
N LEU A 297 16.75 -6.35 29.68
CA LEU A 297 17.84 -7.17 29.13
C LEU A 297 19.19 -6.44 29.09
N GLY A 298 19.23 -5.17 29.49
CA GLY A 298 20.42 -4.32 29.39
C GLY A 298 21.61 -4.82 30.21
N GLU A 299 21.36 -5.41 31.38
CA GLU A 299 22.42 -5.93 32.26
C GLU A 299 23.05 -7.21 31.68
N GLU A 300 22.23 -8.11 31.14
CA GLU A 300 22.68 -9.35 30.51
C GLU A 300 23.50 -9.09 29.24
N PHE A 301 23.10 -8.11 28.43
CA PHE A 301 23.88 -7.71 27.25
C PHE A 301 25.23 -7.11 27.64
N GLN A 302 25.29 -6.26 28.67
CA GLN A 302 26.55 -5.71 29.16
C GLN A 302 27.49 -6.78 29.71
N GLU A 303 26.95 -7.77 30.43
CA GLU A 303 27.75 -8.89 30.94
C GLU A 303 28.32 -9.73 29.79
N LEU A 304 27.49 -10.04 28.78
CA LEU A 304 27.90 -10.82 27.61
C LEU A 304 28.99 -10.09 26.80
N GLU A 305 28.84 -8.79 26.57
CA GLU A 305 29.85 -7.95 25.91
C GLU A 305 31.16 -7.91 26.69
N GLY A 306 31.10 -7.81 28.02
CA GLY A 306 32.28 -7.89 28.89
C GLY A 306 33.03 -9.22 28.76
N ILE A 307 32.30 -10.34 28.73
CA ILE A 307 32.89 -11.67 28.54
C ILE A 307 33.58 -11.79 27.17
N LEU A 308 32.91 -11.32 26.10
CA LEU A 308 33.46 -11.35 24.74
C LEU A 308 34.70 -10.45 24.62
N GLY A 309 34.68 -9.25 25.22
CA GLY A 309 35.84 -8.36 25.28
C GLY A 309 37.04 -9.00 25.98
N HIS A 310 36.83 -9.64 27.13
CA HIS A 310 37.88 -10.37 27.83
C HIS A 310 38.45 -11.55 27.04
N LEU A 311 37.62 -12.23 26.24
CA LEU A 311 38.06 -13.30 25.35
C LEU A 311 38.91 -12.75 24.20
N GLN A 312 38.49 -11.65 23.57
CA GLN A 312 39.25 -10.97 22.52
C GLN A 312 40.63 -10.52 23.03
N ASP A 313 40.69 -9.89 24.20
CA ASP A 313 41.94 -9.49 24.84
C ASP A 313 42.88 -10.68 25.10
N LYS A 314 42.34 -11.82 25.54
CA LYS A 314 43.13 -13.03 25.75
C LYS A 314 43.69 -13.58 24.44
N VAL A 315 42.89 -13.59 23.38
CA VAL A 315 43.33 -14.04 22.05
C VAL A 315 44.43 -13.12 21.50
N GLU A 316 44.29 -11.81 21.70
CA GLU A 316 45.31 -10.84 21.26
C GLU A 316 46.62 -11.00 22.04
N LYS A 317 46.56 -11.22 23.37
CA LYS A 317 47.75 -11.55 24.18
C LYS A 317 48.44 -12.83 23.72
N TRP A 318 47.68 -13.84 23.29
CA TRP A 318 48.23 -15.07 22.72
C TRP A 318 48.93 -14.82 21.38
N ARG A 319 48.36 -13.94 20.56
CA ARG A 319 48.95 -13.52 19.28
C ARG A 319 50.29 -12.81 19.47
N GLN A 320 50.42 -12.00 20.50
CA GLN A 320 51.66 -11.30 20.87
C GLN A 320 52.72 -12.24 21.48
N HIS A 321 52.33 -13.42 21.97
CA HIS A 321 53.23 -14.40 22.59
C HIS A 321 53.02 -15.83 22.06
N PRO A 322 53.28 -16.09 20.76
CA PRO A 322 52.85 -17.32 20.08
C PRO A 322 53.63 -18.59 20.48
N TYR A 323 54.77 -18.46 21.17
CA TYR A 323 55.67 -19.58 21.49
C TYR A 323 55.49 -20.17 22.89
N GLN A 324 54.35 -19.91 23.56
CA GLN A 324 54.10 -20.47 24.89
C GLN A 324 53.84 -22.00 24.81
N PRO A 325 54.51 -22.84 25.63
CA PRO A 325 54.42 -24.31 25.51
C PRO A 325 53.02 -24.90 25.62
N THR A 326 52.12 -24.23 26.35
CA THR A 326 50.73 -24.69 26.61
C THR A 326 49.70 -23.99 25.75
N LEU A 327 50.12 -23.09 24.84
CA LEU A 327 49.22 -22.24 24.07
C LEU A 327 48.29 -23.04 23.14
N ARG A 328 48.87 -24.02 22.45
CA ARG A 328 48.15 -24.86 21.49
C ARG A 328 47.01 -25.63 22.15
N GLU A 329 47.25 -26.18 23.34
CA GLU A 329 46.23 -26.90 24.11
C GLU A 329 45.14 -25.96 24.63
N ARG A 330 45.52 -24.77 25.11
CA ARG A 330 44.58 -23.73 25.57
C ARG A 330 43.68 -23.24 24.44
N MET A 331 44.24 -22.97 23.27
CA MET A 331 43.48 -22.59 22.07
C MET A 331 42.53 -23.71 21.63
N ALA A 332 43.00 -24.95 21.57
CA ALA A 332 42.16 -26.09 21.19
C ALA A 332 41.01 -26.33 22.18
N ARG A 333 41.20 -26.04 23.48
CA ARG A 333 40.13 -26.09 24.47
C ARG A 333 39.12 -24.96 24.28
N LEU A 334 39.59 -23.72 24.06
CA LEU A 334 38.71 -22.58 23.83
C LEU A 334 37.86 -22.75 22.58
N ILE A 335 38.46 -23.18 21.45
CA ILE A 335 37.75 -23.44 20.20
C ILE A 335 36.64 -24.48 20.40
N ARG A 336 36.91 -25.57 21.13
CA ARG A 336 35.90 -26.60 21.43
C ARG A 336 34.74 -26.08 22.28
N LEU A 337 35.01 -25.17 23.21
CA LEU A 337 33.97 -24.55 24.04
C LEU A 337 33.11 -23.60 23.21
N LEU A 338 33.72 -22.73 22.42
CA LEU A 338 32.99 -21.78 21.56
C LEU A 338 32.13 -22.49 20.52
N LYS A 339 32.63 -23.56 19.89
CA LYS A 339 31.83 -24.39 18.97
C LYS A 339 30.62 -25.07 19.63
N ARG A 340 30.71 -25.36 20.93
CA ARG A 340 29.56 -25.92 21.67
C ARG A 340 28.51 -24.86 21.91
N VAL A 341 28.93 -23.66 22.31
CA VAL A 341 28.05 -22.50 22.49
C VAL A 341 27.36 -22.14 21.18
N GLU A 342 28.12 -22.08 20.08
CA GLU A 342 27.59 -21.84 18.72
C GLU A 342 26.49 -22.84 18.36
N LYS A 343 26.73 -24.14 18.59
CA LYS A 343 25.74 -25.19 18.34
C LYS A 343 24.48 -25.06 19.21
N GLU A 344 24.62 -24.71 20.49
CA GLU A 344 23.47 -24.51 21.39
C GLU A 344 22.64 -23.27 21.00
N LEU A 345 23.25 -22.27 20.36
CA LEU A 345 22.58 -21.07 19.86
C LEU A 345 21.84 -21.32 18.53
N GLU A 346 22.29 -22.27 17.71
CA GLU A 346 21.63 -22.66 16.44
C GLU A 346 20.42 -23.60 16.63
N GLU A 347 20.32 -24.30 17.77
CA GLU A 347 19.23 -25.26 18.06
C GLU A 347 17.96 -24.61 18.64
N LYS A 348 17.87 -23.27 18.68
CA LYS A 348 16.70 -22.48 19.08
C LYS A 348 16.30 -21.51 17.97
#